data_AF-A0AAJ3U4K8-F1
#
_entry.id   AF-A0AAJ3U4K8-F1
#
_cell.length_a   1.000
_cell.length_b   1.000
_cell.length_c   1.000
_cell.angle_alpha   90.00
_cell.angle_beta   90.00
_cell.angle_gamma   90.00
#
_symmetry.space_group_name_H-M   'P 1'
#
loop_
_entity.id
_entity.type
_entity.pdbx_description
1 polymer ?
#
loop_
_entity_poly.entity_id
_entity_poly.type
_entity_poly.pdbx_seq_one_letter_code
_entity_poly.pdbx_strand_id
1 'polypeptide(L)'
;MATTPIHLERPDGKGLAAGTLGLWGSTVIGLASTAPVYSLVATLGFVVLAVGAQAPIAFIIAFVPMLLIAFAYRELNNAVPDCGTTFTWGTKAFGPWVGWMGGWGVAVAGMVVLANLAQIASVYFWSLIGQDLENNDWRVVVVAVLFIAAMTWVSWRGVEIGERIQNVLLAIQYLALAIFIVAALWQFFTGDAPDATPFSWEWLNPFGFTDWSGFTEAILLALFIYWGWDTCLALNEETKDPKRIPGRAAVLTCVILLVTYVAVTIAAMMYAGLGQDGTGLGNEANADDFFLAIKDGLLGPFGWVLVVAVIISAISSTQTTILPTARGTLAMGVYRALPAKFKDVHPVYKTPSFSTIVMGVVASLYYVGMTLISDNILQDSILSLGLAIAFYYAITGFACVWYFRADLRRSTRDLFFKGIFPLLGALLLTGAFVQSAIDMWDVDYGYTVLFGIGGTFVIGIGSLAIGLVLMFLWYLFPRSKRFFRGESLNRETEVMVPEEPGAMIRSVDGGI
;
A
#
# COMPACT_ATOMS: atom_id res chain seq x y z
N MET A 1 32.89 -47.78 9.69
CA MET A 1 32.32 -46.59 10.35
C MET A 1 31.06 -46.22 9.61
N ALA A 2 29.89 -46.45 10.21
CA ALA A 2 28.63 -46.00 9.65
C ALA A 2 28.56 -44.48 9.86
N THR A 3 28.51 -43.72 8.77
CA THR A 3 28.31 -42.27 8.82
C THR A 3 26.85 -42.01 9.15
N THR A 4 26.58 -41.70 10.42
CA THR A 4 25.29 -41.16 10.85
C THR A 4 25.06 -39.85 10.07
N PRO A 5 23.99 -39.71 9.30
CA PRO A 5 23.66 -38.44 8.70
C PRO A 5 23.34 -37.46 9.82
N ILE A 6 24.19 -36.43 9.97
CA ILE A 6 23.89 -35.30 10.84
C ILE A 6 22.75 -34.56 10.15
N HIS A 7 21.53 -34.70 10.67
CA HIS A 7 20.45 -33.77 10.37
C HIS A 7 20.88 -32.41 10.94
N LEU A 8 21.37 -31.53 10.08
CA LEU A 8 21.43 -30.11 10.39
C LEU A 8 19.97 -29.64 10.45
N GLU A 9 19.42 -29.54 11.65
CA GLU A 9 18.16 -28.83 11.89
C GLU A 9 18.37 -27.40 11.38
N ARG A 10 17.79 -27.09 10.21
CA ARG A 10 17.57 -25.71 9.81
C ARG A 10 16.75 -25.08 10.94
N PRO A 11 17.03 -23.85 11.39
CA PRO A 11 16.04 -23.14 12.17
C PRO A 11 14.79 -23.07 11.30
N ASP A 12 13.79 -23.88 11.64
CA ASP A 12 12.54 -23.92 10.90
C ASP A 12 11.95 -22.51 11.04
N GLY A 13 12.04 -21.71 9.98
CA GLY A 13 11.37 -20.41 9.91
C GLY A 13 9.87 -20.60 10.15
N LYS A 14 9.06 -19.55 9.99
CA LYS A 14 7.62 -19.63 10.30
C LYS A 14 6.80 -20.64 9.45
N GLY A 15 7.44 -21.39 8.56
CA GLY A 15 6.83 -22.40 7.69
C GLY A 15 6.42 -21.86 6.33
N LEU A 16 6.75 -20.61 6.01
CA LEU A 16 6.44 -19.95 4.74
C LEU A 16 7.28 -20.50 3.56
N ALA A 17 6.83 -20.21 2.34
CA ALA A 17 7.47 -20.67 1.11
C ALA A 17 8.80 -19.94 0.84
N ALA A 18 9.90 -20.45 1.40
CA ALA A 18 11.22 -19.83 1.26
C ALA A 18 11.73 -19.80 -0.20
N GLY A 19 12.32 -18.68 -0.60
CA GLY A 19 13.04 -18.56 -1.87
C GLY A 19 12.20 -18.55 -3.14
N THR A 20 10.89 -18.26 -3.04
CA THR A 20 9.98 -18.22 -4.19
C THR A 20 10.10 -16.92 -4.96
N LEU A 21 10.22 -15.77 -4.28
CA LEU A 21 10.23 -14.46 -4.92
C LEU A 21 11.63 -13.95 -5.27
N GLY A 22 11.78 -13.43 -6.50
CA GLY A 22 12.95 -12.67 -6.93
C GLY A 22 12.78 -11.16 -6.76
N LEU A 23 13.77 -10.37 -7.20
CA LEU A 23 13.70 -8.90 -7.19
C LEU A 23 12.54 -8.37 -8.03
N TRP A 24 12.39 -8.89 -9.25
CA TRP A 24 11.30 -8.48 -10.13
C TRP A 24 9.93 -8.87 -9.56
N GLY A 25 9.75 -10.13 -9.13
CA GLY A 25 8.51 -10.57 -8.47
C GLY A 25 8.13 -9.73 -7.26
N SER A 26 9.11 -9.40 -6.41
CA SER A 26 8.89 -8.51 -5.25
C SER A 26 8.50 -7.09 -5.68
N THR A 27 9.12 -6.57 -6.74
CA THR A 27 8.81 -5.23 -7.28
C THR A 27 7.40 -5.20 -7.88
N VAL A 28 7.03 -6.24 -8.63
CA VAL A 28 5.69 -6.43 -9.21
C VAL A 28 4.63 -6.46 -8.12
N ILE A 29 4.89 -7.16 -7.01
CA ILE A 29 3.98 -7.18 -5.87
C ILE A 29 3.81 -5.79 -5.24
N GLY A 30 4.91 -5.04 -5.05
CA GLY A 30 4.83 -3.66 -4.54
C GLY A 30 4.06 -2.73 -5.49
N LEU A 31 4.31 -2.82 -6.80
CA LEU A 31 3.61 -2.04 -7.81
C LEU A 31 2.12 -2.41 -7.88
N ALA A 32 1.81 -3.71 -7.88
CA ALA A 32 0.44 -4.22 -7.85
C ALA A 32 -0.32 -3.71 -6.62
N SER A 33 0.30 -3.74 -5.43
CA SER A 33 -0.30 -3.23 -4.18
C SER A 33 -0.61 -1.75 -4.21
N THR A 34 0.13 -0.96 -4.99
CA THR A 34 -0.10 0.47 -5.09
C THR A 34 -1.23 0.82 -6.09
N ALA A 35 -1.75 -0.17 -6.83
CA ALA A 35 -2.80 0.01 -7.84
C ALA A 35 -2.57 1.22 -8.78
N PRO A 36 -1.46 1.29 -9.53
CA PRO A 36 -1.00 2.52 -10.15
C PRO A 36 -2.00 3.19 -11.10
N VAL A 37 -2.84 2.41 -11.81
CA VAL A 37 -3.86 2.99 -12.68
C VAL A 37 -4.98 3.58 -11.83
N TYR A 38 -5.57 2.79 -10.92
CA TYR A 38 -6.66 3.26 -10.08
C TYR A 38 -6.26 4.45 -9.20
N SER A 39 -5.09 4.40 -8.58
CA SER A 39 -4.62 5.47 -7.70
C SER A 39 -4.45 6.79 -8.47
N LEU A 40 -4.03 6.74 -9.74
CA LEU A 40 -4.03 7.92 -10.61
C LEU A 40 -5.45 8.42 -10.88
N VAL A 41 -6.36 7.53 -11.28
CA VAL A 41 -7.77 7.87 -11.55
C VAL A 41 -8.41 8.60 -10.37
N ALA A 42 -8.25 8.05 -9.18
CA ALA A 42 -8.90 8.55 -7.97
C ALA A 42 -8.24 9.80 -7.35
N THR A 43 -7.03 10.18 -7.78
CA THR A 43 -6.26 11.25 -7.11
C THR A 43 -5.93 12.43 -8.02
N LEU A 44 -5.70 12.19 -9.32
CA LEU A 44 -5.18 13.23 -10.21
C LEU A 44 -6.13 14.43 -10.32
N GLY A 45 -7.43 14.18 -10.47
CA GLY A 45 -8.42 15.24 -10.60
C GLY A 45 -8.41 16.18 -9.38
N PHE A 46 -8.45 15.63 -8.17
CA PHE A 46 -8.34 16.40 -6.93
C PHE A 46 -7.03 17.17 -6.79
N VAL A 47 -5.90 16.57 -7.16
CA VAL A 47 -4.60 17.28 -7.13
C VAL A 47 -4.61 18.44 -8.12
N VAL A 48 -5.21 18.29 -9.30
CA VAL A 48 -5.35 19.38 -10.27
C VAL A 48 -6.30 20.46 -9.78
N LEU A 49 -7.40 20.12 -9.10
CA LEU A 49 -8.25 21.13 -8.47
C LEU A 49 -7.50 21.95 -7.41
N ALA A 50 -6.68 21.28 -6.60
CA ALA A 50 -5.95 21.92 -5.50
C ALA A 50 -4.80 22.83 -5.98
N VAL A 51 -4.03 22.41 -7.00
CA VAL A 51 -2.80 23.12 -7.41
C VAL A 51 -2.67 23.38 -8.91
N GLY A 52 -3.65 23.02 -9.73
CA GLY A 52 -3.68 23.28 -11.16
C GLY A 52 -2.47 22.70 -11.90
N ALA A 53 -1.73 23.59 -12.57
CA ALA A 53 -0.58 23.23 -13.42
C ALA A 53 0.59 22.62 -12.63
N GLN A 54 0.59 22.73 -11.31
CA GLN A 54 1.64 22.29 -10.41
C GLN A 54 1.41 20.85 -9.93
N ALA A 55 0.39 20.14 -10.44
CA ALA A 55 0.14 18.73 -10.14
C ALA A 55 1.38 17.81 -10.36
N PRO A 56 2.17 17.94 -11.46
CA PRO A 56 3.36 17.09 -11.65
C PRO A 56 4.41 17.27 -10.55
N ILE A 57 4.70 18.51 -10.15
CA ILE A 57 5.66 18.77 -9.08
C ILE A 57 5.11 18.39 -7.70
N ALA A 58 3.79 18.47 -7.49
CA ALA A 58 3.16 17.97 -6.27
C ALA A 58 3.40 16.46 -6.08
N PHE A 59 3.25 15.64 -7.13
CA PHE A 59 3.60 14.21 -7.07
C PHE A 59 5.08 13.97 -6.76
N ILE A 60 5.99 14.77 -7.34
CA ILE A 60 7.43 14.67 -7.06
C ILE A 60 7.76 15.03 -5.61
N ILE A 61 7.13 16.07 -5.06
CA ILE A 61 7.37 16.49 -3.67
C ILE A 61 6.77 15.49 -2.69
N ALA A 62 5.54 15.01 -2.95
CA ALA A 62 4.87 14.00 -2.14
C ALA A 62 5.60 12.65 -2.15
N PHE A 63 6.37 12.37 -3.19
CA PHE A 63 7.27 11.21 -3.22
C PHE A 63 8.39 11.27 -2.17
N VAL A 64 8.84 12.46 -1.77
CA VAL A 64 10.02 12.60 -0.89
C VAL A 64 9.79 11.95 0.47
N PRO A 65 8.72 12.22 1.24
CA PRO A 65 8.45 11.52 2.49
C PRO A 65 8.41 9.99 2.33
N MET A 66 7.82 9.50 1.22
CA MET A 66 7.70 8.07 0.93
C MET A 66 9.06 7.42 0.64
N LEU A 67 9.94 8.10 -0.10
CA LEU A 67 11.31 7.62 -0.33
C LEU A 67 12.12 7.59 0.97
N LEU A 68 11.99 8.63 1.79
CA LEU A 68 12.69 8.74 3.07
C LEU A 68 12.31 7.59 4.02
N ILE A 69 11.02 7.25 4.09
CA ILE A 69 10.57 6.11 4.88
C ILE A 69 10.93 4.76 4.24
N ALA A 70 10.99 4.66 2.90
CA ALA A 70 11.45 3.46 2.21
C ALA A 70 12.90 3.08 2.60
N PHE A 71 13.76 4.06 2.89
CA PHE A 71 15.09 3.78 3.46
C PHE A 71 15.01 3.17 4.86
N ALA A 72 14.09 3.64 5.71
CA ALA A 72 13.87 3.07 7.04
C ALA A 72 13.47 1.59 6.94
N TYR A 73 12.52 1.27 6.07
CA TYR A 73 12.06 -0.08 5.77
C TYR A 73 13.21 -0.95 5.24
N ARG A 74 14.00 -0.44 4.30
CA ARG A 74 15.17 -1.15 3.74
C ARG A 74 16.19 -1.53 4.82
N GLU A 75 16.58 -0.57 5.66
CA GLU A 75 17.61 -0.82 6.68
C GLU A 75 17.08 -1.73 7.81
N LEU A 76 15.82 -1.56 8.23
CA LEU A 76 15.19 -2.44 9.21
C LEU A 76 15.02 -3.86 8.69
N ASN A 77 14.57 -4.05 7.45
CA ASN A 77 14.45 -5.36 6.83
C ASN A 77 15.80 -6.07 6.70
N ASN A 78 16.86 -5.34 6.36
CA ASN A 78 18.20 -5.91 6.28
C ASN A 78 18.69 -6.45 7.64
N ALA A 79 18.37 -5.75 8.73
CA ALA A 79 18.75 -6.18 10.08
C ALA A 79 17.80 -7.21 10.70
N VAL A 80 16.50 -7.11 10.40
CA VAL A 80 15.41 -7.88 10.98
C VAL A 80 14.44 -8.27 9.86
N PRO A 81 14.76 -9.28 9.03
CA PRO A 81 13.95 -9.70 7.87
C PRO A 81 12.72 -10.53 8.30
N ASP A 82 11.85 -9.93 9.11
CA ASP A 82 10.63 -10.53 9.64
C ASP A 82 9.39 -10.09 8.86
N CYS A 83 8.49 -11.02 8.54
CA CYS A 83 7.27 -10.73 7.79
C CYS A 83 6.24 -9.88 8.58
N GLY A 84 6.44 -9.67 9.88
CA GLY A 84 5.66 -8.78 10.72
C GLY A 84 5.97 -7.29 10.56
N THR A 85 7.01 -6.93 9.80
CA THR A 85 7.37 -5.54 9.44
C THR A 85 7.25 -4.56 10.62
N THR A 86 6.35 -3.57 10.57
CA THR A 86 6.11 -2.56 11.59
C THR A 86 5.86 -3.16 12.97
N PHE A 87 5.14 -4.29 13.06
CA PHE A 87 4.91 -4.96 14.34
C PHE A 87 6.22 -5.41 14.96
N THR A 88 7.06 -6.10 14.19
CA THR A 88 8.31 -6.68 14.68
C THR A 88 9.34 -5.59 14.96
N TRP A 89 9.51 -4.63 14.03
CA TRP A 89 10.45 -3.53 14.17
C TRP A 89 10.06 -2.57 15.29
N GLY A 90 8.77 -2.22 15.40
CA GLY A 90 8.23 -1.41 16.48
C GLY A 90 8.40 -2.10 17.84
N THR A 91 8.16 -3.42 17.92
CA THR A 91 8.38 -4.19 19.15
C THR A 91 9.85 -4.20 19.56
N LYS A 92 10.77 -4.44 18.61
CA LYS A 92 12.21 -4.49 18.88
C LYS A 92 12.80 -3.13 19.25
N ALA A 93 12.24 -2.04 18.72
CA ALA A 93 12.70 -0.69 19.01
C ALA A 93 12.12 -0.14 20.32
N PHE A 94 10.79 -0.12 20.44
CA PHE A 94 10.08 0.61 21.50
C PHE A 94 9.37 -0.30 22.52
N GLY A 95 9.26 -1.59 22.22
CA GLY A 95 8.62 -2.58 23.09
C GLY A 95 7.23 -3.03 22.61
N PRO A 96 6.65 -4.02 23.29
CA PRO A 96 5.49 -4.78 22.80
C PRO A 96 4.24 -3.95 22.49
N TRP A 97 3.98 -2.90 23.27
CA TRP A 97 2.79 -2.06 23.13
C TRP A 97 2.79 -1.26 21.82
N VAL A 98 3.91 -0.61 21.50
CA VAL A 98 4.07 0.16 20.26
C VAL A 98 4.07 -0.76 19.06
N GLY A 99 4.75 -1.90 19.14
CA GLY A 99 4.73 -2.90 18.08
C GLY A 99 3.34 -3.46 17.80
N TRP A 100 2.56 -3.79 18.84
CA TRP A 100 1.18 -4.25 18.67
C TRP A 100 0.32 -3.22 17.93
N MET A 101 0.40 -1.94 18.33
CA MET A 101 -0.32 -0.86 17.65
C MET A 101 0.16 -0.64 16.21
N GLY A 102 1.47 -0.80 15.95
CA GLY A 102 2.00 -0.77 14.60
C GLY A 102 1.42 -1.88 13.70
N GLY A 103 1.30 -3.09 14.23
CA GLY A 103 0.64 -4.21 13.54
C GLY A 103 -0.86 -3.98 13.31
N TRP A 104 -1.54 -3.38 14.28
CA TRP A 104 -2.95 -2.98 14.14
C TRP A 104 -3.14 -1.90 13.07
N GLY A 105 -2.28 -0.89 13.02
CA GLY A 105 -2.31 0.14 11.98
C GLY A 105 -2.20 -0.44 10.57
N VAL A 106 -1.30 -1.42 10.37
CA VAL A 106 -1.18 -2.16 9.11
C VAL A 106 -2.46 -2.95 8.80
N ALA A 107 -3.04 -3.63 9.80
CA ALA A 107 -4.26 -4.41 9.61
C ALA A 107 -5.47 -3.54 9.26
N VAL A 108 -5.66 -2.41 9.93
CA VAL A 108 -6.73 -1.45 9.65
C VAL A 108 -6.59 -0.91 8.23
N ALA A 109 -5.39 -0.43 7.86
CA ALA A 109 -5.13 0.06 6.51
C ALA A 109 -5.46 -1.01 5.47
N GLY A 110 -5.00 -2.25 5.69
CA GLY A 110 -5.28 -3.37 4.80
C GLY A 110 -6.77 -3.70 4.68
N MET A 111 -7.53 -3.70 5.78
CA MET A 111 -8.96 -4.05 5.78
C MET A 111 -9.81 -3.00 5.05
N VAL A 112 -9.55 -1.72 5.33
CA VAL A 112 -10.26 -0.59 4.72
C VAL A 112 -9.96 -0.55 3.22
N VAL A 113 -8.69 -0.61 2.83
CA VAL A 113 -8.30 -0.62 1.41
C VAL A 113 -8.92 -1.78 0.65
N LEU A 114 -8.88 -2.98 1.25
CA LEU A 114 -9.37 -4.19 0.59
C LEU A 114 -10.85 -4.09 0.24
N ALA A 115 -11.66 -3.52 1.14
CA ALA A 115 -13.07 -3.24 0.89
C ALA A 115 -13.27 -2.24 -0.25
N ASN A 116 -12.52 -1.13 -0.21
CA ASN A 116 -12.65 -0.04 -1.18
C ASN A 116 -12.23 -0.46 -2.60
N LEU A 117 -11.09 -1.15 -2.74
CA LEU A 117 -10.65 -1.63 -4.06
C LEU A 117 -11.60 -2.66 -4.66
N ALA A 118 -12.22 -3.51 -3.82
CA ALA A 118 -13.21 -4.48 -4.28
C ALA A 118 -14.49 -3.80 -4.77
N GLN A 119 -14.92 -2.74 -4.10
CA GLN A 119 -16.04 -1.90 -4.55
C GLN A 119 -15.74 -1.29 -5.92
N ILE A 120 -14.58 -0.64 -6.07
CA ILE A 120 -14.17 -0.01 -7.32
C ILE A 120 -14.11 -1.03 -8.46
N ALA A 121 -13.47 -2.18 -8.22
CA ALA A 121 -13.42 -3.26 -9.20
C ALA A 121 -14.82 -3.70 -9.64
N SER A 122 -15.78 -3.70 -8.71
CA SER A 122 -17.17 -4.03 -8.98
C SER A 122 -17.92 -2.94 -9.76
N VAL A 123 -17.80 -1.67 -9.37
CA VAL A 123 -18.42 -0.54 -10.09
C VAL A 123 -17.96 -0.51 -11.55
N TYR A 124 -16.65 -0.62 -11.76
CA TYR A 124 -16.08 -0.67 -13.09
C TYR A 124 -16.47 -1.93 -13.87
N PHE A 125 -16.63 -3.08 -13.20
CA PHE A 125 -17.13 -4.29 -13.85
C PHE A 125 -18.53 -4.10 -14.41
N TRP A 126 -19.43 -3.45 -13.67
CA TRP A 126 -20.78 -3.14 -14.14
C TRP A 126 -20.77 -2.08 -15.25
N SER A 127 -19.92 -1.05 -15.13
CA SER A 127 -19.75 -0.04 -16.18
C SER A 127 -19.23 -0.67 -17.49
N LEU A 128 -18.33 -1.66 -17.42
CA LEU A 128 -17.83 -2.39 -18.59
C LEU A 128 -18.92 -3.11 -19.38
N ILE A 129 -19.99 -3.56 -18.71
CA ILE A 129 -21.15 -4.20 -19.35
C ILE A 129 -22.30 -3.23 -19.61
N GLY A 130 -22.06 -1.92 -19.47
CA GLY A 130 -23.01 -0.85 -19.77
C GLY A 130 -24.08 -0.64 -18.70
N GLN A 131 -23.79 -1.00 -17.44
CA GLN A 131 -24.67 -0.74 -16.31
C GLN A 131 -24.00 0.20 -15.31
N ASP A 132 -24.50 1.44 -15.24
CA ASP A 132 -24.10 2.39 -14.21
C ASP A 132 -25.00 2.20 -13.00
N LEU A 133 -24.51 1.42 -12.03
CA LEU A 133 -25.22 1.10 -10.79
C LEU A 133 -24.73 2.01 -9.66
N GLU A 134 -25.63 2.32 -8.73
CA GLU A 134 -25.28 3.01 -7.49
C GLU A 134 -24.33 2.16 -6.63
N ASN A 135 -23.48 2.83 -5.86
CA ASN A 135 -22.46 2.20 -5.02
C ASN A 135 -23.04 1.23 -3.97
N ASN A 136 -24.24 1.52 -3.43
CA ASN A 136 -24.97 0.66 -2.50
C ASN A 136 -25.77 -0.47 -3.17
N ASP A 137 -25.81 -0.54 -4.49
CA ASP A 137 -26.62 -1.56 -5.17
C ASP A 137 -26.12 -2.95 -4.75
N TRP A 138 -27.05 -3.82 -4.34
CA TRP A 138 -26.72 -5.16 -3.86
C TRP A 138 -25.90 -5.96 -4.89
N ARG A 139 -26.04 -5.68 -6.19
CA ARG A 139 -25.26 -6.30 -7.27
C ARG A 139 -23.80 -5.87 -7.21
N VAL A 140 -23.54 -4.59 -6.93
CA VAL A 140 -22.19 -4.06 -6.71
C VAL A 140 -21.61 -4.69 -5.44
N VAL A 141 -22.40 -4.79 -4.38
CA VAL A 141 -21.97 -5.42 -3.12
C VAL A 141 -21.59 -6.90 -3.33
N VAL A 142 -22.44 -7.66 -4.03
CA VAL A 142 -22.20 -9.09 -4.29
C VAL A 142 -20.95 -9.29 -5.14
N VAL A 143 -20.76 -8.52 -6.22
CA VAL A 143 -19.60 -8.66 -7.10
C VAL A 143 -18.30 -8.28 -6.35
N ALA A 144 -18.32 -7.22 -5.54
CA ALA A 144 -17.18 -6.85 -4.70
C ALA A 144 -16.81 -7.96 -3.70
N VAL A 145 -17.78 -8.54 -2.99
CA VAL A 145 -17.52 -9.67 -2.07
C VAL A 145 -16.98 -10.89 -2.82
N LEU A 146 -17.47 -11.16 -4.04
CA LEU A 146 -16.94 -12.23 -4.89
C LEU A 146 -15.48 -11.95 -5.30
N PHE A 147 -15.12 -10.70 -5.59
CA PHE A 147 -13.72 -10.33 -5.85
C PHE A 147 -12.84 -10.52 -4.63
N ILE A 148 -13.27 -10.09 -3.44
CA ILE A 148 -12.53 -10.34 -2.19
C ILE A 148 -12.34 -11.85 -1.97
N ALA A 149 -13.40 -12.65 -2.14
CA ALA A 149 -13.33 -14.10 -1.97
C ALA A 149 -12.38 -14.76 -2.99
N ALA A 150 -12.44 -14.36 -4.26
CA ALA A 150 -11.58 -14.87 -5.32
C ALA A 150 -10.11 -14.52 -5.04
N MET A 151 -9.80 -13.27 -4.69
CA MET A 151 -8.43 -12.84 -4.40
C MET A 151 -7.90 -13.43 -3.10
N THR A 152 -8.76 -13.63 -2.10
CA THR A 152 -8.42 -14.38 -0.88
C THR A 152 -8.06 -15.83 -1.21
N TRP A 153 -8.81 -16.48 -2.11
CA TRP A 153 -8.51 -17.83 -2.56
C TRP A 153 -7.18 -17.92 -3.32
N VAL A 154 -6.88 -16.96 -4.20
CA VAL A 154 -5.59 -16.87 -4.89
C VAL A 154 -4.44 -16.72 -3.88
N SER A 155 -4.57 -15.78 -2.94
CA SER A 155 -3.59 -15.54 -1.87
C SER A 155 -3.43 -16.74 -0.92
N TRP A 156 -4.46 -17.57 -0.77
CA TRP A 156 -4.42 -18.81 0.00
C TRP A 156 -3.68 -19.94 -0.73
N ARG A 157 -3.88 -20.07 -2.05
CA ARG A 157 -3.35 -21.18 -2.87
C ARG A 157 -1.82 -21.16 -3.06
N GLY A 158 -1.18 -20.01 -2.94
CA GLY A 158 0.28 -19.92 -2.95
C GLY A 158 0.81 -18.60 -3.50
N VAL A 159 1.92 -18.14 -2.95
CA VAL A 159 2.54 -16.86 -3.34
C VAL A 159 3.11 -16.88 -4.75
N GLU A 160 3.67 -18.00 -5.20
CA GLU A 160 4.22 -18.10 -6.55
C GLU A 160 3.12 -17.99 -7.63
N ILE A 161 1.96 -18.60 -7.40
CA ILE A 161 0.80 -18.44 -8.29
C ILE A 161 0.35 -16.98 -8.30
N GLY A 162 0.27 -16.39 -7.09
CA GLY A 162 -0.03 -14.99 -6.94
C GLY A 162 0.93 -14.09 -7.72
N GLU A 163 2.24 -14.27 -7.58
CA GLU A 163 3.26 -13.52 -8.30
C GLU A 163 3.11 -13.63 -9.83
N ARG A 164 2.86 -14.84 -10.36
CA ARG A 164 2.68 -15.05 -11.80
C ARG A 164 1.43 -14.34 -12.33
N ILE A 165 0.32 -14.40 -11.59
CA ILE A 165 -0.89 -13.65 -11.92
C ILE A 165 -0.57 -12.14 -11.92
N GLN A 166 0.12 -11.66 -10.88
CA GLN A 166 0.45 -10.25 -10.78
C GLN A 166 1.39 -9.77 -11.88
N ASN A 167 2.33 -10.59 -12.35
CA ASN A 167 3.15 -10.22 -13.51
C ASN A 167 2.29 -9.95 -14.76
N VAL A 168 1.27 -10.77 -15.01
CA VAL A 168 0.37 -10.61 -16.15
C VAL A 168 -0.53 -9.38 -15.97
N LEU A 169 -1.16 -9.24 -14.80
CA LEU A 169 -2.04 -8.10 -14.49
C LEU A 169 -1.26 -6.77 -14.55
N LEU A 170 -0.05 -6.75 -13.99
CA LEU A 170 0.84 -5.59 -14.03
C LEU A 170 1.21 -5.22 -15.47
N ALA A 171 1.57 -6.21 -16.30
CA ALA A 171 1.92 -5.97 -17.69
C ALA A 171 0.76 -5.35 -18.48
N ILE A 172 -0.47 -5.84 -18.27
CA ILE A 172 -1.67 -5.31 -18.94
C ILE A 172 -1.94 -3.87 -18.52
N GLN A 173 -1.91 -3.57 -17.21
CA GLN A 173 -2.23 -2.22 -16.74
C GLN A 173 -1.15 -1.20 -17.15
N TYR A 174 0.13 -1.57 -17.15
CA TYR A 174 1.22 -0.68 -17.62
C TYR A 174 1.18 -0.49 -19.14
N LEU A 175 0.76 -1.51 -19.89
CA LEU A 175 0.51 -1.37 -21.33
C LEU A 175 -0.63 -0.38 -21.57
N ALA A 176 -1.71 -0.43 -20.80
CA ALA A 176 -2.80 0.52 -20.91
C ALA A 176 -2.37 1.97 -20.57
N LEU A 177 -1.53 2.16 -19.55
CA LEU A 177 -0.95 3.48 -19.24
C LEU A 177 0.00 3.97 -20.36
N ALA A 178 0.77 3.08 -20.97
CA ALA A 178 1.61 3.44 -22.11
C ALA A 178 0.76 3.85 -23.32
N ILE A 179 -0.32 3.11 -23.61
CA ILE A 179 -1.30 3.46 -24.65
C ILE A 179 -1.93 4.81 -24.35
N PHE A 180 -2.33 5.05 -23.10
CA PHE A 180 -2.87 6.34 -22.65
C PHE A 180 -1.91 7.49 -22.94
N ILE A 181 -0.65 7.38 -22.48
CA ILE A 181 0.37 8.43 -22.67
C ILE A 181 0.60 8.69 -24.16
N VAL A 182 0.76 7.63 -24.97
CA VAL A 182 1.01 7.77 -26.41
C VAL A 182 -0.19 8.40 -27.11
N ALA A 183 -1.42 7.97 -26.82
CA ALA A 183 -2.63 8.52 -27.43
C ALA A 183 -2.85 9.99 -27.04
N ALA A 184 -2.65 10.34 -25.77
CA ALA A 184 -2.81 11.69 -25.26
C ALA A 184 -1.81 12.66 -25.91
N LEU A 185 -0.53 12.27 -25.97
CA LEU A 185 0.50 13.06 -26.62
C LEU A 185 0.28 13.13 -28.14
N TRP A 186 -0.15 12.03 -28.77
CA TRP A 186 -0.46 12.02 -30.20
C TRP A 186 -1.56 13.03 -30.54
N GLN A 187 -2.70 12.98 -29.85
CA GLN A 187 -3.81 13.92 -30.08
C GLN A 187 -3.42 15.37 -29.77
N PHE A 188 -2.56 15.60 -28.77
CA PHE A 188 -2.00 16.93 -28.51
C PHE A 188 -1.18 17.42 -29.72
N PHE A 189 -0.27 16.60 -30.25
CA PHE A 189 0.59 17.02 -31.36
C PHE A 189 -0.12 17.10 -32.71
N THR A 190 -1.22 16.36 -32.91
CA THR A 190 -2.07 16.51 -34.12
C THR A 190 -3.06 17.67 -34.02
N GLY A 191 -3.26 18.23 -32.82
CA GLY A 191 -4.20 19.33 -32.58
C GLY A 191 -5.66 18.88 -32.44
N ASP A 192 -5.90 17.58 -32.21
CA ASP A 192 -7.23 17.00 -32.01
C ASP A 192 -7.66 16.98 -30.53
N ALA A 193 -6.73 17.28 -29.61
CA ALA A 193 -7.01 17.34 -28.18
C ALA A 193 -8.01 18.46 -27.83
N PRO A 194 -9.01 18.19 -26.98
CA PRO A 194 -10.17 19.07 -26.78
C PRO A 194 -9.82 20.42 -26.12
N ASP A 195 -9.05 20.41 -25.03
CA ASP A 195 -8.66 21.60 -24.28
C ASP A 195 -7.18 21.52 -23.87
N ALA A 196 -6.33 21.23 -24.83
CA ALA A 196 -4.91 20.97 -24.60
C ALA A 196 -4.17 22.12 -23.90
N THR A 197 -3.49 21.83 -22.78
CA THR A 197 -2.53 22.77 -22.18
C THR A 197 -1.10 22.42 -22.61
N PRO A 198 -0.36 23.30 -23.31
CA PRO A 198 1.01 23.02 -23.72
C PRO A 198 1.95 22.78 -22.53
N PHE A 199 2.86 21.80 -22.69
CA PHE A 199 3.85 21.51 -21.66
C PHE A 199 4.69 22.76 -21.33
N SER A 200 4.81 23.04 -20.03
CA SER A 200 5.68 24.08 -19.50
C SER A 200 6.59 23.49 -18.43
N TRP A 201 7.85 23.91 -18.43
CA TRP A 201 8.80 23.55 -17.36
C TRP A 201 8.37 24.09 -15.99
N GLU A 202 7.49 25.10 -15.95
CA GLU A 202 6.92 25.60 -14.70
C GLU A 202 6.08 24.54 -13.96
N TRP A 203 5.56 23.54 -14.66
CA TRP A 203 4.83 22.43 -14.02
C TRP A 203 5.73 21.57 -13.10
N LEU A 204 7.05 21.68 -13.29
CA LEU A 204 8.08 20.99 -12.50
C LEU A 204 8.81 21.94 -11.53
N ASN A 205 8.35 23.18 -11.39
CA ASN A 205 8.97 24.18 -10.52
C ASN A 205 8.47 24.02 -9.07
N PRO A 206 9.32 23.62 -8.10
CA PRO A 206 8.90 23.43 -6.70
C PRO A 206 8.54 24.74 -5.99
N PHE A 207 8.87 25.90 -6.59
CA PHE A 207 8.52 27.22 -6.08
C PHE A 207 7.34 27.85 -6.84
N GLY A 208 6.69 27.08 -7.72
CA GLY A 208 5.55 27.54 -8.51
C GLY A 208 4.23 27.58 -7.74
N PHE A 209 4.16 27.07 -6.51
CA PHE A 209 2.94 27.09 -5.69
C PHE A 209 2.64 28.50 -5.21
N THR A 210 1.43 28.99 -5.51
CA THR A 210 0.97 30.34 -5.13
C THR A 210 0.07 30.33 -3.90
N ASP A 211 -0.62 29.22 -3.64
CA ASP A 211 -1.47 29.01 -2.47
C ASP A 211 -0.92 27.89 -1.57
N TRP A 212 -0.83 28.18 -0.27
CA TRP A 212 -0.33 27.25 0.73
C TRP A 212 -1.38 26.19 1.12
N SER A 213 -2.66 26.55 1.07
CA SER A 213 -3.76 25.63 1.39
C SER A 213 -3.82 24.53 0.32
N GLY A 214 -3.96 24.91 -0.95
CA GLY A 214 -3.96 23.97 -2.07
C GLY A 214 -2.67 23.15 -2.16
N PHE A 215 -1.51 23.74 -1.86
CA PHE A 215 -0.26 22.97 -1.76
C PHE A 215 -0.35 21.86 -0.71
N THR A 216 -0.82 22.18 0.50
CA THR A 216 -0.90 21.20 1.59
C THR A 216 -1.89 20.08 1.24
N GLU A 217 -3.05 20.43 0.69
CA GLU A 217 -4.07 19.48 0.22
C GLU A 217 -3.53 18.55 -0.87
N ALA A 218 -2.90 19.10 -1.92
CA ALA A 218 -2.32 18.32 -2.99
C ALA A 218 -1.22 17.37 -2.51
N ILE A 219 -0.37 17.81 -1.55
CA ILE A 219 0.66 16.94 -0.97
C ILE A 219 0.03 15.82 -0.14
N LEU A 220 -1.02 16.08 0.64
CA LEU A 220 -1.72 15.03 1.40
C LEU A 220 -2.35 14.00 0.46
N LEU A 221 -3.07 14.43 -0.58
CA LEU A 221 -3.65 13.56 -1.60
C LEU A 221 -2.57 12.74 -2.33
N ALA A 222 -1.52 13.42 -2.81
CA ALA A 222 -0.42 12.80 -3.53
C ALA A 222 0.50 11.95 -2.64
N LEU A 223 0.47 12.08 -1.31
CA LEU A 223 1.20 11.17 -0.42
C LEU A 223 0.56 9.78 -0.46
N PHE A 224 -0.76 9.71 -0.40
CA PHE A 224 -1.47 8.43 -0.30
C PHE A 224 -1.47 7.63 -1.60
N ILE A 225 -1.36 8.27 -2.76
CA ILE A 225 -1.23 7.59 -4.06
C ILE A 225 -0.03 6.63 -4.12
N TYR A 226 1.03 6.91 -3.35
CA TYR A 226 2.25 6.10 -3.30
C TYR A 226 2.16 4.94 -2.30
N TRP A 227 1.06 4.77 -1.59
CA TRP A 227 0.96 3.72 -0.58
C TRP A 227 0.89 2.30 -1.18
N GLY A 228 1.52 1.32 -0.53
CA GLY A 228 1.48 -0.10 -0.93
C GLY A 228 2.81 -0.68 -1.41
N TRP A 229 3.83 0.15 -1.68
CA TRP A 229 5.17 -0.35 -2.05
C TRP A 229 5.79 -1.25 -0.96
N ASP A 230 5.41 -1.06 0.31
CA ASP A 230 5.92 -1.77 1.47
C ASP A 230 5.46 -3.23 1.55
N THR A 231 4.44 -3.60 0.78
CA THR A 231 3.92 -4.97 0.69
C THR A 231 5.00 -6.00 0.34
N CYS A 232 5.97 -5.62 -0.50
CA CYS A 232 7.09 -6.50 -0.85
C CYS A 232 7.96 -6.89 0.36
N LEU A 233 8.03 -6.05 1.41
CA LEU A 233 8.79 -6.34 2.63
C LEU A 233 8.07 -7.32 3.54
N ALA A 234 6.75 -7.38 3.51
CA ALA A 234 6.01 -8.40 4.25
C ALA A 234 6.20 -9.82 3.69
N LEU A 235 6.72 -9.94 2.47
CA LEU A 235 7.08 -11.20 1.81
C LEU A 235 8.57 -11.52 1.88
N ASN A 236 9.31 -10.86 2.78
CA ASN A 236 10.76 -11.05 2.91
C ASN A 236 11.17 -12.51 3.17
N GLU A 237 10.48 -13.22 4.07
CA GLU A 237 10.72 -14.63 4.39
C GLU A 237 10.45 -15.59 3.21
N GLU A 238 9.70 -15.14 2.20
CA GLU A 238 9.38 -15.90 0.98
C GLU A 238 10.30 -15.54 -0.20
N THR A 239 11.26 -14.62 0.02
CA THR A 239 12.16 -14.09 -1.01
C THR A 239 13.49 -14.85 -1.05
N LYS A 240 14.14 -14.93 -2.22
CA LYS A 240 15.44 -15.61 -2.43
C LYS A 240 16.58 -15.06 -1.56
N ASP A 241 16.57 -13.76 -1.30
CA ASP A 241 17.46 -13.06 -0.37
C ASP A 241 16.58 -12.16 0.51
N PRO A 242 16.12 -12.67 1.67
CA PRO A 242 15.19 -11.97 2.57
C PRO A 242 15.71 -10.63 3.07
N LYS A 243 17.04 -10.45 3.14
CA LYS A 243 17.67 -9.25 3.69
C LYS A 243 17.73 -8.12 2.66
N ARG A 244 18.15 -8.43 1.43
CA ARG A 244 18.49 -7.40 0.43
C ARG A 244 17.42 -7.17 -0.62
N ILE A 245 16.75 -8.22 -1.09
CA ILE A 245 15.81 -8.09 -2.20
C ILE A 245 14.59 -7.23 -1.83
N PRO A 246 13.88 -7.46 -0.71
CA PRO A 246 12.65 -6.71 -0.42
C PRO A 246 12.91 -5.20 -0.29
N GLY A 247 13.99 -4.83 0.40
CA GLY A 247 14.37 -3.44 0.53
C GLY A 247 14.83 -2.77 -0.79
N ARG A 248 15.38 -3.54 -1.75
CA ARG A 248 15.68 -3.03 -3.10
C ARG A 248 14.43 -2.92 -3.97
N ALA A 249 13.53 -3.90 -3.86
CA ALA A 249 12.25 -3.92 -4.55
C ALA A 249 11.40 -2.71 -4.17
N ALA A 250 11.31 -2.41 -2.87
CA ALA A 250 10.63 -1.23 -2.35
C ALA A 250 11.08 0.08 -3.00
N VAL A 251 12.39 0.34 -3.03
CA VAL A 251 12.95 1.55 -3.65
C VAL A 251 12.69 1.56 -5.16
N LEU A 252 12.83 0.42 -5.83
CA LEU A 252 12.57 0.31 -7.27
C LEU A 252 11.09 0.56 -7.61
N THR A 253 10.17 -0.01 -6.83
CA THR A 253 8.73 0.23 -6.92
C THR A 253 8.42 1.72 -6.79
N CYS A 254 8.94 2.36 -5.74
CA CYS A 254 8.81 3.80 -5.51
C CYS A 254 9.23 4.64 -6.74
N VAL A 255 10.41 4.36 -7.31
CA VAL A 255 10.92 5.11 -8.47
C VAL A 255 10.08 4.87 -9.72
N ILE A 256 9.63 3.64 -9.98
CA ILE A 256 8.78 3.32 -11.13
C ILE A 256 7.44 4.08 -11.01
N LEU A 257 6.82 4.07 -9.83
CA LEU A 257 5.58 4.82 -9.56
C LEU A 257 5.75 6.31 -9.79
N LEU A 258 6.84 6.91 -9.31
CA LEU A 258 7.15 8.32 -9.54
C LEU A 258 7.16 8.66 -11.03
N VAL A 259 7.93 7.91 -11.82
CA VAL A 259 8.04 8.14 -13.26
C VAL A 259 6.68 7.95 -13.94
N THR A 260 5.94 6.91 -13.57
CA THR A 260 4.60 6.65 -14.13
C THR A 260 3.61 7.77 -13.80
N TYR A 261 3.53 8.20 -12.55
CA TYR A 261 2.56 9.21 -12.12
C TYR A 261 2.83 10.56 -12.75
N VAL A 262 4.09 11.01 -12.77
CA VAL A 262 4.47 12.27 -13.42
C VAL A 262 4.21 12.20 -14.93
N ALA A 263 4.56 11.09 -15.59
CA ALA A 263 4.34 10.94 -17.03
C ALA A 263 2.84 10.94 -17.41
N VAL A 264 2.00 10.20 -16.67
CA VAL A 264 0.55 10.17 -16.91
C VAL A 264 -0.07 11.53 -16.60
N THR A 265 0.35 12.20 -15.53
CA THR A 265 -0.13 13.55 -15.15
C THR A 265 0.15 14.55 -16.28
N ILE A 266 1.39 14.60 -16.77
CA ILE A 266 1.77 15.50 -17.87
C ILE A 266 0.95 15.17 -19.13
N ALA A 267 0.83 13.89 -19.48
CA ALA A 267 0.06 13.47 -20.65
C ALA A 267 -1.43 13.84 -20.53
N ALA A 268 -2.03 13.62 -19.37
CA ALA A 268 -3.42 13.98 -19.08
C ALA A 268 -3.64 15.49 -19.19
N MET A 269 -2.75 16.31 -18.60
CA MET A 269 -2.83 17.77 -18.70
C MET A 269 -2.62 18.28 -20.13
N MET A 270 -1.75 17.64 -20.90
CA MET A 270 -1.57 17.99 -22.31
C MET A 270 -2.79 17.62 -23.17
N TYR A 271 -3.57 16.61 -22.79
CA TYR A 271 -4.76 16.20 -23.52
C TYR A 271 -6.02 16.97 -23.11
N ALA A 272 -6.36 16.91 -21.82
CA ALA A 272 -7.60 17.41 -21.25
C ALA A 272 -7.49 18.85 -20.72
N GLY A 273 -6.26 19.32 -20.47
CA GLY A 273 -6.02 20.64 -19.89
C GLY A 273 -6.54 20.85 -18.49
N LEU A 274 -6.62 22.13 -18.12
CA LEU A 274 -7.01 22.61 -16.80
C LEU A 274 -8.37 23.31 -16.80
N GLY A 275 -9.15 23.18 -17.89
CA GLY A 275 -10.49 23.73 -17.98
C GLY A 275 -11.42 23.17 -16.89
N GLN A 276 -12.43 23.95 -16.53
CA GLN A 276 -13.44 23.59 -15.51
C GLN A 276 -14.68 22.94 -16.11
N ASP A 277 -14.76 22.84 -17.43
CA ASP A 277 -15.90 22.31 -18.17
C ASP A 277 -15.53 21.06 -18.97
N GLY A 278 -16.55 20.27 -19.34
CA GLY A 278 -16.39 19.13 -20.24
C GLY A 278 -15.38 18.11 -19.70
N THR A 279 -14.35 17.80 -20.50
CA THR A 279 -13.30 16.82 -20.17
C THR A 279 -12.15 17.40 -19.36
N GLY A 280 -12.19 18.68 -18.99
CA GLY A 280 -11.09 19.34 -18.29
C GLY A 280 -10.77 18.71 -16.93
N LEU A 281 -9.48 18.67 -16.57
CA LEU A 281 -9.05 18.14 -15.28
C LEU A 281 -9.40 19.06 -14.10
N GLY A 282 -9.74 20.33 -14.37
CA GLY A 282 -10.23 21.27 -13.38
C GLY A 282 -11.74 21.21 -13.17
N ASN A 283 -12.45 20.29 -13.84
CA ASN A 283 -13.88 20.08 -13.65
C ASN A 283 -14.12 19.18 -12.42
N GLU A 284 -14.77 19.72 -11.40
CA GLU A 284 -15.10 18.99 -10.15
C GLU A 284 -15.89 17.70 -10.41
N ALA A 285 -16.75 17.67 -11.44
CA ALA A 285 -17.52 16.48 -11.80
C ALA A 285 -16.65 15.31 -12.31
N ASN A 286 -15.41 15.59 -12.72
CA ASN A 286 -14.45 14.59 -13.19
C ASN A 286 -13.39 14.27 -12.13
N ALA A 287 -13.42 14.90 -10.96
CA ALA A 287 -12.33 14.80 -9.97
C ALA A 287 -12.19 13.39 -9.39
N ASP A 288 -13.32 12.75 -9.11
CA ASP A 288 -13.41 11.36 -8.64
C ASP A 288 -12.88 10.35 -9.67
N ASP A 289 -13.06 10.66 -10.96
CA ASP A 289 -12.74 9.74 -12.05
C ASP A 289 -12.48 10.46 -13.38
N PHE A 290 -11.28 11.00 -13.52
CA PHE A 290 -10.93 11.70 -14.76
C PHE A 290 -10.83 10.75 -15.96
N PHE A 291 -10.60 9.44 -15.73
CA PHE A 291 -10.44 8.46 -16.81
C PHE A 291 -11.76 8.19 -17.51
N LEU A 292 -12.86 7.99 -16.78
CA LEU A 292 -14.18 7.79 -17.37
C LEU A 292 -14.62 9.02 -18.17
N ALA A 293 -14.27 10.23 -17.72
CA ALA A 293 -14.59 11.46 -18.42
C ALA A 293 -13.89 11.57 -19.79
N ILE A 294 -12.68 11.04 -19.93
CA ILE A 294 -11.87 11.20 -21.16
C ILE A 294 -11.77 9.97 -22.04
N LYS A 295 -12.13 8.77 -21.55
CA LYS A 295 -11.87 7.49 -22.26
C LYS A 295 -12.39 7.45 -23.69
N ASP A 296 -13.58 7.98 -23.93
CA ASP A 296 -14.26 7.90 -25.23
C ASP A 296 -13.74 8.95 -26.20
N GLY A 297 -13.35 10.13 -25.72
CA GLY A 297 -12.64 11.13 -26.53
C GLY A 297 -11.21 10.70 -26.87
N LEU A 298 -10.53 10.04 -25.94
CA LEU A 298 -9.12 9.71 -26.08
C LEU A 298 -8.88 8.47 -26.96
N LEU A 299 -9.67 7.41 -26.76
CA LEU A 299 -9.49 6.13 -27.45
C LEU A 299 -10.69 5.74 -28.32
N GLY A 300 -11.73 6.57 -28.40
CA GLY A 300 -12.91 6.29 -29.20
C GLY A 300 -13.55 4.96 -28.79
N PRO A 301 -13.85 4.06 -29.74
CA PRO A 301 -14.42 2.73 -29.47
C PRO A 301 -13.56 1.85 -28.55
N PHE A 302 -12.28 2.18 -28.34
CA PHE A 302 -11.37 1.44 -27.47
C PHE A 302 -11.29 2.00 -26.05
N GLY A 303 -12.14 2.96 -25.66
CA GLY A 303 -12.19 3.51 -24.29
C GLY A 303 -12.35 2.45 -23.19
N TRP A 304 -12.99 1.31 -23.51
CA TRP A 304 -13.11 0.16 -22.62
C TRP A 304 -11.75 -0.42 -22.15
N VAL A 305 -10.66 -0.20 -22.89
CA VAL A 305 -9.31 -0.64 -22.50
C VAL A 305 -8.88 0.03 -21.20
N LEU A 306 -9.20 1.31 -21.01
CA LEU A 306 -8.89 2.04 -19.78
C LEU A 306 -9.75 1.54 -18.61
N VAL A 307 -11.03 1.27 -18.86
CA VAL A 307 -11.94 0.67 -17.87
C VAL A 307 -11.40 -0.69 -17.39
N VAL A 308 -10.99 -1.55 -18.32
CA VAL A 308 -10.35 -2.84 -17.99
C VAL A 308 -9.05 -2.66 -17.22
N ALA A 309 -8.25 -1.65 -17.55
CA ALA A 309 -7.01 -1.36 -16.83
C ALA A 309 -7.26 -0.99 -15.36
N VAL A 310 -8.30 -0.18 -15.09
CA VAL A 310 -8.70 0.19 -13.71
C VAL A 310 -9.21 -1.04 -12.95
N ILE A 311 -10.07 -1.87 -13.56
CA ILE A 311 -10.54 -3.13 -12.96
C ILE A 311 -9.34 -4.01 -12.57
N ILE A 312 -8.42 -4.21 -13.52
CA ILE A 312 -7.22 -5.01 -13.29
C ILE A 312 -6.38 -4.43 -12.16
N SER A 313 -6.22 -3.11 -12.11
CA SER A 313 -5.44 -2.42 -11.07
C SER A 313 -6.06 -2.63 -9.68
N ALA A 314 -7.37 -2.44 -9.56
CA ALA A 314 -8.10 -2.60 -8.31
C ALA A 314 -8.10 -4.05 -7.82
N ILE A 315 -8.35 -5.02 -8.71
CA ILE A 315 -8.29 -6.46 -8.40
C ILE A 315 -6.88 -6.89 -8.01
N SER A 316 -5.88 -6.43 -8.77
CA SER A 316 -4.47 -6.71 -8.52
C SER A 316 -4.07 -6.26 -7.11
N SER A 317 -4.44 -5.03 -6.73
CA SER A 317 -4.14 -4.51 -5.39
C SER A 317 -4.95 -5.18 -4.27
N THR A 318 -6.20 -5.57 -4.53
CA THR A 318 -7.02 -6.36 -3.59
C THR A 318 -6.27 -7.63 -3.17
N GLN A 319 -5.69 -8.36 -4.12
CA GLN A 319 -4.92 -9.56 -3.82
C GLN A 319 -3.64 -9.27 -3.02
N THR A 320 -2.85 -8.28 -3.44
CA THR A 320 -1.56 -7.99 -2.79
C THR A 320 -1.74 -7.39 -1.41
N THR A 321 -2.79 -6.61 -1.16
CA THR A 321 -3.09 -5.99 0.15
C THR A 321 -3.45 -7.01 1.23
N ILE A 322 -3.98 -8.18 0.84
CA ILE A 322 -4.20 -9.31 1.76
C ILE A 322 -2.87 -9.83 2.31
N LEU A 323 -1.79 -9.75 1.52
CA LEU A 323 -0.52 -10.40 1.85
C LEU A 323 0.13 -9.81 3.12
N PRO A 324 0.35 -8.48 3.24
CA PRO A 324 0.98 -7.89 4.43
C PRO A 324 0.20 -8.16 5.69
N THR A 325 -1.13 -8.00 5.65
CA THR A 325 -1.96 -8.21 6.83
C THR A 325 -1.91 -9.67 7.28
N ALA A 326 -1.97 -10.62 6.35
CA ALA A 326 -1.91 -12.04 6.69
C ALA A 326 -0.54 -12.47 7.28
N ARG A 327 0.58 -11.90 6.79
CA ARG A 327 1.92 -12.14 7.37
C ARG A 327 2.13 -11.38 8.68
N GLY A 328 1.60 -10.16 8.78
CA GLY A 328 1.59 -9.37 10.00
C GLY A 328 0.91 -10.12 11.14
N THR A 329 -0.31 -10.61 10.92
CA THR A 329 -1.04 -11.38 11.93
C THR A 329 -0.40 -12.75 12.18
N LEU A 330 0.24 -13.38 11.18
CA LEU A 330 1.07 -14.57 11.37
C LEU A 330 2.21 -14.29 12.35
N ALA A 331 3.00 -13.25 12.12
CA ALA A 331 4.10 -12.86 13.01
C ALA A 331 3.58 -12.54 14.42
N MET A 332 2.47 -11.81 14.54
CA MET A 332 1.83 -11.55 15.82
C MET A 332 1.40 -12.86 16.51
N GLY A 333 0.87 -13.84 15.79
CA GLY A 333 0.50 -15.15 16.31
C GLY A 333 1.70 -15.97 16.79
N VAL A 334 2.80 -15.98 16.02
CA VAL A 334 4.07 -16.66 16.36
C VAL A 334 4.65 -16.08 17.65
N TYR A 335 4.67 -14.75 17.77
CA TYR A 335 5.19 -14.05 18.93
C TYR A 335 4.16 -13.90 20.07
N ARG A 336 3.01 -14.57 20.00
CA ARG A 336 1.94 -14.60 21.04
C ARG A 336 1.26 -13.25 21.30
N ALA A 337 1.39 -12.31 20.38
CA ALA A 337 0.65 -11.05 20.32
C ALA A 337 -0.79 -11.22 19.79
N LEU A 338 -1.11 -12.39 19.21
CA LEU A 338 -2.45 -12.82 18.82
C LEU A 338 -2.71 -14.29 19.20
N PRO A 339 -3.96 -14.78 19.12
CA PRO A 339 -4.29 -16.19 19.36
C PRO A 339 -3.45 -17.16 18.53
N ALA A 340 -3.14 -18.31 19.09
CA ALA A 340 -2.22 -19.28 18.49
C ALA A 340 -2.63 -19.76 17.09
N LYS A 341 -3.91 -19.74 16.73
CA LYS A 341 -4.39 -20.13 15.39
C LYS A 341 -3.83 -19.23 14.27
N PHE A 342 -3.50 -17.97 14.57
CA PHE A 342 -2.89 -17.07 13.58
C PHE A 342 -1.49 -17.50 13.16
N LYS A 343 -0.81 -18.37 13.92
CA LYS A 343 0.52 -18.90 13.58
C LYS A 343 0.45 -20.08 12.58
N ASP A 344 -0.74 -20.57 12.25
CA ASP A 344 -0.92 -21.78 11.47
C ASP A 344 -0.62 -21.52 9.98
N VAL A 345 0.30 -22.30 9.42
CA VAL A 345 0.70 -22.25 8.01
C VAL A 345 0.26 -23.51 7.28
N HIS A 346 -0.22 -23.36 6.04
CA HIS A 346 -0.72 -24.48 5.24
C HIS A 346 0.40 -25.51 5.00
N PRO A 347 0.17 -26.82 5.22
CA PRO A 347 1.22 -27.82 5.08
C PRO A 347 1.76 -27.93 3.64
N VAL A 348 0.86 -27.79 2.64
CA VAL A 348 1.18 -27.86 1.20
C VAL A 348 1.54 -26.48 0.61
N TYR A 349 0.64 -25.50 0.65
CA TYR A 349 0.86 -24.18 0.02
C TYR A 349 1.84 -23.27 0.76
N LYS A 350 2.20 -23.59 2.01
CA LYS A 350 3.11 -22.79 2.83
C LYS A 350 2.68 -21.32 2.99
N THR A 351 1.37 -21.07 3.01
CA THR A 351 0.74 -19.75 3.23
C THR A 351 0.04 -19.68 4.59
N PRO A 352 -0.08 -18.50 5.24
CA PRO A 352 -0.73 -18.35 6.54
C PRO A 352 -2.26 -18.47 6.40
N SER A 353 -2.76 -19.70 6.32
CA SER A 353 -4.13 -19.99 5.90
C SER A 353 -5.19 -19.33 6.75
N PHE A 354 -5.08 -19.48 8.07
CA PHE A 354 -6.08 -18.93 8.98
C PHE A 354 -6.10 -17.40 8.92
N SER A 355 -4.93 -16.76 8.93
CA SER A 355 -4.78 -15.31 8.78
C SER A 355 -5.38 -14.79 7.48
N THR A 356 -5.07 -15.43 6.34
CA THR A 356 -5.59 -15.04 5.02
C THR A 356 -7.11 -15.12 4.95
N ILE A 357 -7.70 -16.21 5.45
CA ILE A 357 -9.17 -16.40 5.43
C ILE A 357 -9.85 -15.40 6.38
N VAL A 358 -9.32 -15.21 7.59
CA VAL A 358 -9.88 -14.24 8.55
C VAL A 358 -9.84 -12.84 7.96
N MET A 359 -8.76 -12.46 7.29
CA MET A 359 -8.65 -11.15 6.62
C MET A 359 -9.73 -10.97 5.56
N GLY A 360 -9.90 -11.94 4.64
CA GLY A 360 -10.92 -11.86 3.60
C GLY A 360 -12.35 -11.81 4.16
N VAL A 361 -12.62 -12.57 5.23
CA VAL A 361 -13.93 -12.56 5.91
C VAL A 361 -14.17 -11.23 6.61
N VAL A 362 -13.21 -10.73 7.38
CA VAL A 362 -13.37 -9.47 8.12
C VAL A 362 -13.51 -8.29 7.17
N ALA A 363 -12.73 -8.23 6.09
CA ALA A 363 -12.88 -7.19 5.08
C ALA A 363 -14.22 -7.27 4.34
N SER A 364 -14.72 -8.47 4.03
CA SER A 364 -16.07 -8.62 3.45
C SER A 364 -17.17 -8.17 4.41
N LEU A 365 -17.05 -8.52 5.69
CA LEU A 365 -18.01 -8.09 6.73
C LEU A 365 -17.94 -6.58 6.96
N TYR A 366 -16.74 -6.01 6.95
CA TYR A 366 -16.53 -4.57 7.03
C TYR A 366 -17.18 -3.87 5.85
N TYR A 367 -16.89 -4.31 4.62
CA TYR A 367 -17.48 -3.75 3.40
C TYR A 367 -19.00 -3.80 3.44
N VAL A 368 -19.59 -5.00 3.59
CA VAL A 368 -21.05 -5.17 3.66
C VAL A 368 -21.65 -4.37 4.80
N GLY A 369 -21.01 -4.38 5.98
CA GLY A 369 -21.47 -3.62 7.14
C GLY A 369 -21.50 -2.12 6.88
N MET A 370 -20.45 -1.55 6.29
CA MET A 370 -20.38 -0.12 5.98
C MET A 370 -21.36 0.26 4.87
N THR A 371 -21.44 -0.52 3.79
CA THR A 371 -22.40 -0.26 2.70
C THR A 371 -23.86 -0.32 3.17
N LEU A 372 -24.19 -1.23 4.10
CA LEU A 372 -25.54 -1.31 4.66
C LEU A 372 -25.89 -0.13 5.58
N ILE A 373 -24.88 0.52 6.19
CA ILE A 373 -25.11 1.71 7.02
C ILE A 373 -25.26 2.94 6.12
N SER A 374 -24.30 3.21 5.25
CA SER A 374 -24.32 4.32 4.30
C SER A 374 -23.13 4.28 3.34
N ASP A 375 -23.36 4.58 2.06
CA ASP A 375 -22.27 4.79 1.08
C ASP A 375 -21.30 5.90 1.50
N ASN A 376 -21.82 6.96 2.11
CA ASN A 376 -21.02 8.09 2.57
C ASN A 376 -20.01 7.66 3.65
N ILE A 377 -20.35 6.68 4.49
CA ILE A 377 -19.43 6.14 5.51
C ILE A 377 -18.29 5.38 4.84
N LEU A 378 -18.56 4.66 3.75
CA LEU A 378 -17.53 3.95 3.02
C LEU A 378 -16.58 4.93 2.31
N GLN A 379 -17.11 6.00 1.71
CA GLN A 379 -16.29 7.08 1.15
C GLN A 379 -15.44 7.77 2.23
N ASP A 380 -16.02 8.07 3.39
CA ASP A 380 -15.26 8.62 4.51
C ASP A 380 -14.20 7.64 5.02
N SER A 381 -14.42 6.33 4.90
CA SER A 381 -13.39 5.34 5.22
C SER A 381 -12.18 5.44 4.30
N ILE A 382 -12.39 5.71 3.01
CA ILE A 382 -11.32 5.92 2.02
C ILE A 382 -10.50 7.14 2.41
N LEU A 383 -11.16 8.27 2.67
CA LEU A 383 -10.49 9.51 3.05
C LEU A 383 -9.71 9.33 4.37
N SER A 384 -10.26 8.56 5.33
CA SER A 384 -9.62 8.31 6.63
C SER A 384 -8.43 7.35 6.59
N LEU A 385 -8.26 6.58 5.50
CA LEU A 385 -7.20 5.58 5.34
C LEU A 385 -5.81 6.18 5.57
N GLY A 386 -5.63 7.43 5.14
CA GLY A 386 -4.37 8.13 5.25
C GLY A 386 -3.83 8.22 6.67
N LEU A 387 -4.72 8.30 7.67
CA LEU A 387 -4.34 8.31 9.09
C LEU A 387 -3.67 7.00 9.51
N ALA A 388 -4.25 5.86 9.15
CA ALA A 388 -3.67 4.56 9.49
C ALA A 388 -2.30 4.38 8.84
N ILE A 389 -2.17 4.77 7.56
CA ILE A 389 -0.92 4.71 6.80
C ILE A 389 0.17 5.55 7.44
N ALA A 390 -0.11 6.83 7.66
CA ALA A 390 0.83 7.77 8.25
C ALA A 390 1.25 7.31 9.66
N PHE A 391 0.32 6.76 10.44
CA PHE A 391 0.58 6.22 11.77
C PHE A 391 1.62 5.08 11.75
N TYR A 392 1.38 4.02 10.96
CA TYR A 392 2.28 2.86 10.98
C TYR A 392 3.62 3.14 10.29
N TYR A 393 3.64 3.98 9.25
CA TYR A 393 4.88 4.42 8.63
C TYR A 393 5.72 5.30 9.57
N ALA A 394 5.10 6.24 10.30
CA ALA A 394 5.81 7.05 11.29
C ALA A 394 6.43 6.17 12.38
N ILE A 395 5.70 5.16 12.89
CA ILE A 395 6.24 4.19 13.84
C ILE A 395 7.49 3.51 13.29
N THR A 396 7.46 3.03 12.04
CA THR A 396 8.61 2.37 11.41
C THR A 396 9.81 3.32 11.26
N GLY A 397 9.57 4.57 10.87
CA GLY A 397 10.63 5.56 10.70
C GLY A 397 11.32 5.88 12.03
N PHE A 398 10.54 6.14 13.09
CA PHE A 398 11.09 6.31 14.43
C PHE A 398 11.77 5.04 14.95
N ALA A 399 11.21 3.86 14.65
CA ALA A 399 11.80 2.58 15.06
C ALA A 399 13.18 2.37 14.43
N CYS A 400 13.37 2.77 13.17
CA CYS A 400 14.67 2.70 12.49
C CYS A 400 15.74 3.50 13.23
N VAL A 401 15.46 4.78 13.49
CA VAL A 401 16.38 5.69 14.18
C VAL A 401 16.72 5.17 15.58
N TRP A 402 15.70 4.73 16.31
CA TRP A 402 15.88 4.26 17.68
C TRP A 402 16.63 2.92 17.75
N TYR A 403 16.33 2.00 16.83
CA TYR A 403 16.98 0.69 16.75
C TYR A 403 18.47 0.83 16.44
N PHE A 404 18.83 1.69 15.48
CA PHE A 404 20.21 1.92 15.05
C PHE A 404 20.93 3.06 15.80
N ARG A 405 20.36 3.60 16.88
CA ARG A 405 20.91 4.77 17.61
C ARG A 405 22.39 4.66 18.01
N ALA A 406 22.86 3.45 18.28
CA ALA A 406 24.27 3.20 18.62
C ALA A 406 25.20 3.18 17.39
N ASP A 407 24.65 2.86 16.22
CA ASP A 407 25.38 2.73 14.95
C ASP A 407 25.41 4.04 14.15
N LEU A 408 24.58 5.03 14.47
CA LEU A 408 24.47 6.28 13.71
C LEU A 408 25.80 7.05 13.59
N ARG A 409 26.73 6.86 14.53
CA ARG A 409 28.05 7.51 14.53
C ARG A 409 29.15 6.71 13.85
N ARG A 410 28.86 5.50 13.32
CA ARG A 410 29.86 4.63 12.70
C ARG A 410 30.28 5.10 11.31
N SER A 411 29.36 5.67 10.54
CA SER A 411 29.60 6.10 9.16
C SER A 411 28.63 7.20 8.75
N THR A 412 29.04 8.07 7.83
CA THR A 412 28.15 9.04 7.18
C THR A 412 26.96 8.33 6.51
N ARG A 413 27.16 7.16 5.91
CA ARG A 413 26.05 6.38 5.33
C ARG A 413 25.03 6.00 6.39
N ASP A 414 25.49 5.51 7.55
CA ASP A 414 24.61 5.10 8.64
C ASP A 414 23.86 6.29 9.24
N LEU A 415 24.54 7.44 9.40
CA LEU A 415 23.91 8.67 9.86
C LEU A 415 22.74 9.08 8.95
N PHE A 416 22.93 9.09 7.63
CA PHE A 416 21.89 9.52 6.69
C PHE A 416 20.80 8.47 6.48
N PHE A 417 21.17 7.22 6.16
CA PHE A 417 20.18 6.19 5.77
C PHE A 417 19.50 5.49 6.94
N LYS A 418 20.09 5.49 8.15
CA LYS A 418 19.46 4.92 9.36
C LYS A 418 18.98 6.00 10.33
N GLY A 419 19.47 7.23 10.21
CA GLY A 419 19.16 8.36 11.09
C GLY A 419 18.33 9.44 10.41
N ILE A 420 19.00 10.34 9.66
CA ILE A 420 18.40 11.58 9.15
C ILE A 420 17.22 11.30 8.22
N PHE A 421 17.39 10.45 7.20
CA PHE A 421 16.30 10.19 6.24
C PHE A 421 15.09 9.52 6.90
N PRO A 422 15.24 8.43 7.67
CA PRO A 422 14.12 7.87 8.43
C PRO A 422 13.45 8.86 9.38
N LEU A 423 14.23 9.70 10.07
CA LEU A 423 13.69 10.70 11.00
C LEU A 423 12.87 11.76 10.27
N LEU A 424 13.39 12.31 9.17
CA LEU A 424 12.68 13.30 8.37
C LEU A 424 11.40 12.70 7.78
N GLY A 425 11.46 11.48 7.24
CA GLY A 425 10.27 10.78 6.75
C GLY A 425 9.23 10.57 7.86
N ALA A 426 9.66 10.12 9.05
CA ALA A 426 8.76 9.93 10.20
C ALA A 426 8.12 11.25 10.65
N LEU A 427 8.88 12.34 10.71
CA LEU A 427 8.37 13.66 11.09
C LEU A 427 7.39 14.21 10.06
N LEU A 428 7.67 14.08 8.76
CA LEU A 428 6.78 14.52 7.69
C LEU A 428 5.46 13.73 7.70
N LEU A 429 5.52 12.42 7.88
CA LEU A 429 4.33 11.57 7.99
C LEU A 429 3.55 11.82 9.29
N THR A 430 4.24 12.13 10.39
CA THR A 430 3.58 12.56 11.63
C THR A 430 2.89 13.91 11.43
N GLY A 431 3.53 14.84 10.72
CA GLY A 431 2.92 16.11 10.33
C GLY A 431 1.68 15.91 9.47
N ALA A 432 1.76 15.05 8.45
CA ALA A 432 0.62 14.69 7.61
C ALA A 432 -0.51 14.04 8.43
N PHE A 433 -0.17 13.12 9.36
CA PHE A 433 -1.15 12.52 10.27
C PHE A 433 -1.88 13.58 11.11
N VAL A 434 -1.15 14.50 11.72
CA VAL A 434 -1.73 15.55 12.57
C VAL A 434 -2.57 16.51 11.74
N GLN A 435 -2.07 16.93 10.58
CA GLN A 435 -2.78 17.83 9.67
C GLN A 435 -4.07 17.18 9.16
N SER A 436 -4.00 15.96 8.61
CA SER A 436 -5.19 15.22 8.18
C SER A 436 -6.18 14.99 9.32
N ALA A 437 -5.73 14.75 10.55
CA ALA A 437 -6.62 14.60 11.70
C ALA A 437 -7.32 15.92 12.08
N ILE A 438 -6.66 17.06 11.89
CA ILE A 438 -7.26 18.38 12.09
C ILE A 438 -8.28 18.65 10.99
N ASP A 439 -7.92 18.43 9.73
CA ASP A 439 -8.78 18.69 8.58
C ASP A 439 -10.04 17.80 8.63
N MET A 440 -9.89 16.51 8.93
CA MET A 440 -11.00 15.55 9.06
C MET A 440 -11.91 15.82 10.25
N TRP A 441 -11.50 16.63 11.23
CA TRP A 441 -12.36 17.01 12.35
C TRP A 441 -13.51 17.90 11.87
N ASP A 442 -13.27 18.70 10.84
CA ASP A 442 -14.28 19.53 10.22
C ASP A 442 -15.41 18.67 9.62
N VAL A 443 -16.65 19.12 9.82
CA VAL A 443 -17.85 18.44 9.32
C VAL A 443 -17.96 18.53 7.80
N ASP A 444 -17.31 19.53 7.19
CA ASP A 444 -17.34 19.76 5.75
C ASP A 444 -16.24 19.00 4.99
N TYR A 445 -15.30 18.35 5.70
CA TYR A 445 -14.23 17.57 5.06
C TYR A 445 -14.73 16.25 4.46
N GLY A 446 -15.69 15.60 5.13
CA GLY A 446 -16.23 14.30 4.74
C GLY A 446 -17.69 14.37 4.31
N TYR A 447 -18.23 13.22 3.95
CA TYR A 447 -19.62 13.06 3.53
C TYR A 447 -20.58 12.75 4.67
N THR A 448 -20.05 12.42 5.86
CA THR A 448 -20.86 12.14 7.04
C THR A 448 -20.45 12.95 8.26
N VAL A 449 -21.42 13.17 9.14
CA VAL A 449 -21.21 13.78 10.45
C VAL A 449 -21.59 12.77 11.51
N LEU A 450 -20.63 12.40 12.36
CA LEU A 450 -20.82 11.44 13.45
C LEU A 450 -20.51 12.14 14.77
N PHE A 451 -21.46 12.13 15.70
CA PHE A 451 -21.32 12.76 17.02
C PHE A 451 -20.99 14.26 16.98
N GLY A 452 -21.38 14.96 15.90
CA GLY A 452 -21.11 16.40 15.72
C GLY A 452 -19.67 16.72 15.29
N ILE A 453 -18.92 15.71 14.84
CA ILE A 453 -17.55 15.80 14.30
C ILE A 453 -17.57 15.16 12.90
N GLY A 454 -16.63 15.55 12.02
CA GLY A 454 -16.44 14.90 10.72
C GLY A 454 -16.34 13.37 10.83
N GLY A 455 -17.13 12.67 10.02
CA GLY A 455 -17.23 11.20 10.06
C GLY A 455 -15.93 10.52 9.66
N THR A 456 -15.17 11.11 8.75
CA THR A 456 -13.79 10.74 8.39
C THR A 456 -12.87 10.65 9.60
N PHE A 457 -12.91 11.64 10.50
CA PHE A 457 -12.11 11.61 11.73
C PHE A 457 -12.54 10.49 12.66
N VAL A 458 -13.85 10.35 12.87
CA VAL A 458 -14.41 9.32 13.75
C VAL A 458 -14.05 7.91 13.25
N ILE A 459 -14.12 7.67 11.94
CA ILE A 459 -13.76 6.38 11.35
C ILE A 459 -12.24 6.15 11.43
N GLY A 460 -11.43 7.15 11.05
CA GLY A 460 -9.97 7.05 11.06
C GLY A 460 -9.37 6.88 12.45
N ILE A 461 -9.57 7.86 13.33
CA ILE A 461 -9.06 7.80 14.72
C ILE A 461 -9.79 6.73 15.52
N GLY A 462 -11.09 6.54 15.30
CA GLY A 462 -11.87 5.49 15.98
C GLY A 462 -11.35 4.09 15.65
N SER A 463 -11.01 3.81 14.38
CA SER A 463 -10.44 2.52 13.99
C SER A 463 -9.08 2.25 14.66
N LEU A 464 -8.23 3.27 14.81
CA LEU A 464 -6.99 3.15 15.60
C LEU A 464 -7.27 2.97 17.10
N ALA A 465 -8.26 3.69 17.66
CA ALA A 465 -8.66 3.57 19.06
C ALA A 465 -9.25 2.19 19.40
N ILE A 466 -9.98 1.56 18.47
CA ILE A 466 -10.43 0.16 18.59
C ILE A 466 -9.22 -0.76 18.81
N GLY A 467 -8.09 -0.47 18.16
CA GLY A 467 -6.83 -1.18 18.39
C GLY A 467 -6.41 -1.14 19.85
N LEU A 468 -6.44 0.03 20.50
CA LEU A 468 -6.11 0.14 21.93
C LEU A 468 -7.04 -0.73 22.78
N VAL A 469 -8.35 -0.71 22.51
CA VAL A 469 -9.32 -1.54 23.22
C VAL A 469 -9.01 -3.02 23.04
N LEU A 470 -8.80 -3.48 21.80
CA LEU A 470 -8.46 -4.87 21.48
C LEU A 470 -7.12 -5.30 22.10
N MET A 471 -6.14 -4.40 22.15
CA MET A 471 -4.85 -4.63 22.80
C MET A 471 -5.03 -4.85 24.31
N PHE A 472 -5.80 -3.99 24.98
CA PHE A 472 -6.09 -4.13 26.41
C PHE A 472 -6.89 -5.40 26.70
N LEU A 473 -7.91 -5.70 25.89
CA LEU A 473 -8.66 -6.95 26.01
C LEU A 473 -7.74 -8.16 25.83
N TRP A 474 -6.83 -8.13 24.86
CA TRP A 474 -5.87 -9.21 24.64
C TRP A 474 -4.86 -9.34 25.80
N TYR A 475 -4.41 -8.23 26.38
CA TYR A 475 -3.52 -8.19 27.53
C TYR A 475 -4.09 -8.91 28.77
N LEU A 476 -5.42 -8.93 28.92
CA LEU A 476 -6.08 -9.64 30.04
C LEU A 476 -5.91 -11.17 29.95
N PHE A 477 -5.66 -11.73 28.76
CA PHE A 477 -5.50 -13.17 28.60
C PHE A 477 -4.13 -13.67 29.11
N PRO A 478 -4.06 -14.78 29.87
CA PRO A 478 -2.79 -15.29 30.40
C PRO A 478 -1.73 -15.61 29.33
N ARG A 479 -2.16 -15.99 28.13
CA ARG A 479 -1.27 -16.38 27.02
C ARG A 479 -0.50 -15.20 26.42
N SER A 480 -1.08 -13.99 26.46
CA SER A 480 -0.49 -12.78 25.87
C SER A 480 0.55 -12.12 26.78
N LYS A 481 0.51 -12.39 28.09
CA LYS A 481 1.40 -11.77 29.08
C LYS A 481 2.89 -11.91 28.75
N ARG A 482 3.30 -13.03 28.14
CA ARG A 482 4.69 -13.22 27.70
C ARG A 482 5.12 -12.23 26.62
N PHE A 483 4.21 -11.90 25.70
CA PHE A 483 4.47 -10.88 24.69
C PHE A 483 4.59 -9.49 25.33
N PHE A 484 3.60 -9.08 26.13
CA PHE A 484 3.60 -7.75 26.75
C PHE A 484 4.71 -7.53 27.78
N ARG A 485 5.30 -8.60 28.33
CA ARG A 485 6.51 -8.56 29.16
C ARG A 485 7.82 -8.53 28.36
N GLY A 486 7.76 -8.66 27.04
CA GLY A 486 8.95 -8.73 26.17
C GLY A 486 9.68 -10.08 26.23
N GLU A 487 9.03 -11.14 26.72
CA GLU A 487 9.64 -12.47 26.81
C GLU A 487 9.61 -13.22 25.47
N SER A 488 8.61 -12.98 24.61
CA SER A 488 8.49 -13.66 23.31
C SER A 488 9.11 -12.92 22.15
N LEU A 489 9.14 -11.58 22.19
CA LEU A 489 9.78 -10.73 21.20
C LEU A 489 10.37 -9.50 21.89
N ASN A 490 11.69 -9.37 21.79
CA ASN A 490 12.45 -8.23 22.25
C ASN A 490 13.62 -7.96 21.29
N ARG A 491 14.43 -6.95 21.63
CA ARG A 491 15.57 -6.53 20.81
C ARG A 491 16.52 -7.67 20.47
N GLU A 492 16.80 -8.56 21.43
CA GLU A 492 17.78 -9.64 21.33
C GLU A 492 17.20 -10.93 20.74
N THR A 493 15.88 -11.08 20.69
CA THR A 493 15.22 -12.27 20.12
C THR A 493 15.64 -12.48 18.66
N GLU A 494 16.19 -13.65 18.32
CA GLU A 494 16.47 -13.98 16.93
C GLU A 494 15.18 -14.08 16.11
N VAL A 495 15.25 -13.63 14.86
CA VAL A 495 14.10 -13.65 13.93
C VAL A 495 14.04 -15.01 13.26
N MET A 496 12.83 -15.60 13.17
CA MET A 496 12.61 -16.93 12.61
C MET A 496 12.55 -16.90 11.08
N VAL A 497 13.68 -16.58 10.45
CA VAL A 497 13.82 -16.49 8.98
C VAL A 497 14.54 -17.74 8.49
N PRO A 498 14.10 -18.37 7.40
CA PRO A 498 14.85 -19.46 6.78
C PRO A 498 16.30 -19.01 6.51
N GLU A 499 17.28 -19.75 7.00
CA GLU A 499 18.69 -19.43 6.73
C GLU A 499 18.97 -19.42 5.23
N GLU A 500 19.86 -18.52 4.78
CA GLU A 500 20.40 -18.56 3.42
C GLU A 500 20.92 -19.97 3.13
N PRO A 501 20.67 -20.56 1.94
CA PRO A 501 21.45 -21.71 1.53
C PRO A 501 22.92 -21.27 1.56
N GLY A 502 23.67 -21.82 2.53
CA GLY A 502 25.06 -21.45 2.77
C GLY A 502 25.80 -21.35 1.45
N ALA A 503 26.49 -20.23 1.25
CA ALA A 503 27.26 -19.85 0.08
C ALA A 503 27.42 -21.01 -0.92
N MET A 504 26.58 -21.03 -1.97
CA MET A 504 26.95 -21.81 -3.14
C MET A 504 28.28 -21.24 -3.62
N ILE A 505 29.36 -21.95 -3.30
CA ILE A 505 30.65 -21.75 -3.94
C ILE A 505 30.33 -21.91 -5.42
N ARG A 506 30.31 -20.79 -6.16
CA ARG A 506 30.25 -20.83 -7.61
C ARG A 506 31.41 -21.73 -8.03
N SER A 507 31.09 -22.88 -8.61
CA SER A 507 32.08 -23.64 -9.37
C SER A 507 32.70 -22.67 -10.39
N VAL A 508 34.03 -22.67 -10.47
CA VAL A 508 34.79 -21.86 -11.44
C VAL A 508 34.38 -22.20 -12.88
N ASP A 509 33.65 -23.32 -13.06
CA ASP A 509 33.26 -23.85 -14.36
C ASP A 509 31.78 -23.57 -14.74
N GLY A 510 31.04 -22.78 -13.95
CA GLY A 510 29.77 -22.19 -14.38
C GLY A 510 28.57 -23.15 -14.58
N GLY A 511 28.60 -24.35 -13.99
CA GLY A 511 27.41 -25.21 -13.84
C GLY A 511 26.78 -25.06 -12.44
N ILE A 512 25.45 -25.14 -12.38
CA ILE A 512 24.58 -24.90 -11.19
C ILE A 512 25.16 -25.46 -9.90
#